data_AF-A0A821UWL9-F1
#
_entry.id   AF-A0A821UWL9-F1
#
_cell.length_a   1.000
_cell.length_b   1.000
_cell.length_c   1.000
_cell.angle_alpha   90.00
_cell.angle_beta   90.00
_cell.angle_gamma   90.00
#
_symmetry.space_group_name_H-M   'P 1'
#
loop_
_entity.id
_entity.type
_entity.pdbx_description
1 polymer ?
#
loop_
_entity_poly.entity_id
_entity_poly.type
_entity_poly.pdbx_seq_one_letter_code
_entity_poly.pdbx_strand_id
1 'polypeptide(L)'
;MAIWDLICLMLSACLSNKIADALSSLTLSRSSARFEELDNHLFLIAGREYYLQLMNIEQRRQFEQAFINELNPEKLYVDLLAHIENTILSSFWV
;
A
#
# COMPACT_ATOMS: atom_id res chain seq x y z
N MET A 1 -8.08 -1.72 -13.06
CA MET A 1 -7.32 -2.98 -13.13
C MET A 1 -5.92 -2.81 -12.52
N ALA A 2 -5.09 -1.87 -12.99
CA ALA A 2 -3.71 -1.69 -12.49
C ALA A 2 -3.56 -1.56 -10.96
N ILE A 3 -4.43 -0.79 -10.28
CA ILE A 3 -4.36 -0.62 -8.82
C ILE A 3 -4.66 -1.93 -8.08
N TRP A 4 -5.60 -2.74 -8.58
CA TRP A 4 -5.95 -4.01 -7.95
C TRP A 4 -4.81 -5.01 -8.03
N ASP A 5 -4.14 -5.08 -9.17
CA ASP A 5 -2.95 -5.92 -9.35
C ASP A 5 -1.81 -5.47 -8.43
N LEU A 6 -1.66 -4.15 -8.25
CA LEU A 6 -0.69 -3.57 -7.34
C LEU A 6 -1.00 -3.88 -5.86
N ILE A 7 -2.27 -3.84 -5.45
CA ILE A 7 -2.71 -4.27 -4.10
C ILE A 7 -2.33 -5.73 -3.87
N CYS A 8 -2.70 -6.61 -4.80
CA CYS A 8 -2.39 -8.04 -4.72
C CYS A 8 -0.88 -8.29 -4.65
N LEU A 9 -0.08 -7.57 -5.45
CA LEU A 9 1.38 -7.66 -5.43
C LEU A 9 1.95 -7.26 -4.06
N MET A 10 1.55 -6.09 -3.54
CA MET A 10 2.02 -5.59 -2.25
C MET A 10 1.65 -6.54 -1.09
N LEU A 11 0.42 -7.04 -1.09
CA LEU A 11 -0.03 -8.02 -0.08
C LEU A 11 0.72 -9.34 -0.19
N SER A 12 0.97 -9.85 -1.41
CA SER A 12 1.71 -11.09 -1.62
C SER A 12 3.17 -11.01 -1.19
N ALA A 13 3.77 -9.81 -1.23
CA ALA A 13 5.12 -9.60 -0.74
C ALA A 13 5.17 -9.48 0.80
N CYS A 14 4.03 -9.31 1.46
CA CYS A 14 3.91 -9.18 2.91
C CYS A 14 3.76 -10.52 3.65
N LEU A 15 4.50 -11.56 3.23
CA LEU A 15 4.32 -12.99 3.60
C LEU A 15 4.34 -13.33 5.10
N SER A 16 4.78 -12.42 5.96
CA SER A 16 4.85 -12.61 7.43
C SER A 16 3.79 -11.84 8.22
N ASN A 17 2.94 -11.07 7.53
CA ASN A 17 1.98 -10.18 8.18
C ASN A 17 0.57 -10.77 8.19
N LYS A 18 0.07 -11.07 9.40
CA LYS A 18 -1.30 -11.57 9.61
C LYS A 18 -2.38 -10.67 9.01
N ILE A 19 -2.10 -9.36 8.92
CA ILE A 19 -3.00 -8.39 8.29
C ILE A 19 -3.03 -8.61 6.78
N ALA A 20 -1.87 -8.81 6.14
CA ALA A 20 -1.80 -9.04 4.71
C ALA A 20 -2.46 -10.37 4.29
N ASP A 21 -2.33 -11.43 5.09
CA ASP A 21 -3.02 -12.71 4.87
C ASP A 21 -4.54 -12.57 4.94
N ALA A 22 -5.06 -11.85 5.95
CA ALA A 22 -6.49 -11.59 6.11
C ALA A 22 -7.04 -10.74 4.94
N LEU A 23 -6.28 -9.75 4.48
CA LEU A 23 -6.64 -8.89 3.36
C LEU A 23 -6.57 -9.62 2.02
N SER A 24 -5.62 -10.54 1.84
CA SER A 24 -5.51 -11.36 0.63
C SER A 24 -6.73 -12.26 0.42
N SER A 25 -7.29 -12.82 1.51
CA SER A 25 -8.55 -13.58 1.44
C SER A 25 -9.74 -12.69 1.07
N LEU A 26 -9.73 -11.41 1.48
CA LEU A 26 -10.79 -10.44 1.16
C LEU A 26 -10.73 -10.03 -0.32
N THR A 27 -9.53 -9.77 -0.85
CA THR A 27 -9.34 -9.36 -2.25
C THR A 27 -9.65 -10.48 -3.24
N LEU A 28 -9.36 -11.75 -2.92
CA LEU A 28 -9.74 -12.89 -3.79
C LEU A 28 -11.26 -13.08 -3.93
N SER A 29 -12.04 -12.60 -2.96
CA SER A 29 -13.50 -12.74 -2.95
C SER A 29 -14.24 -11.62 -3.71
N ARG A 30 -13.54 -10.53 -4.06
CA ARG A 30 -14.13 -9.35 -4.71
C ARG A 30 -13.99 -9.43 -6.23
N SER A 31 -15.12 -9.28 -6.92
CA SER A 31 -15.17 -9.09 -8.37
C SER A 31 -14.56 -7.74 -8.74
N SER A 32 -13.58 -7.72 -9.65
CA SER A 32 -12.84 -6.54 -10.15
C SER A 32 -13.68 -5.50 -10.91
N ALA A 33 -15.01 -5.59 -10.84
CA ALA A 33 -15.93 -4.86 -11.70
C ALA A 33 -16.21 -3.42 -11.24
N ARG A 34 -15.95 -3.07 -9.97
CA ARG A 34 -16.11 -1.71 -9.44
C ARG A 34 -15.04 -1.42 -8.41
N PHE A 35 -14.23 -0.38 -8.67
CA PHE A 35 -13.28 0.16 -7.72
C PHE A 35 -14.04 1.12 -6.81
N GLU A 36 -14.17 0.75 -5.54
CA GLU A 36 -14.95 1.45 -4.52
C GLU A 36 -14.04 2.13 -3.49
N GLU A 37 -14.61 2.98 -2.63
CA GLU A 37 -13.89 3.65 -1.54
C GLU A 37 -13.16 2.67 -0.60
N LEU A 38 -13.72 1.46 -0.42
CA LEU A 38 -13.05 0.40 0.34
C LEU A 38 -11.74 -0.06 -0.33
N ASP A 39 -11.65 -0.03 -1.66
CA ASP A 39 -10.44 -0.43 -2.38
C ASP A 39 -9.34 0.64 -2.25
N ASN A 40 -9.71 1.90 -2.06
CA ASN A 40 -8.76 2.95 -1.68
C ASN A 40 -8.15 2.66 -0.32
N HIS A 41 -8.97 2.30 0.68
CA HIS A 41 -8.45 1.94 1.99
C HIS A 41 -7.58 0.69 1.96
N LEU A 42 -7.96 -0.32 1.17
CA LEU A 42 -7.15 -1.52 0.97
C LEU A 42 -5.80 -1.17 0.33
N PHE A 43 -5.77 -0.27 -0.64
CA PHE A 43 -4.53 0.21 -1.25
C PHE A 43 -3.62 0.91 -0.24
N LEU A 44 -4.16 1.81 0.57
CA LEU A 44 -3.40 2.53 1.59
C LEU A 44 -2.80 1.59 2.63
N ILE A 45 -3.58 0.60 3.09
CA ILE A 45 -3.12 -0.39 4.07
C ILE A 45 -2.07 -1.31 3.46
N ALA A 46 -2.32 -1.85 2.26
CA ALA A 46 -1.38 -2.74 1.57
C ALA A 46 -0.03 -2.06 1.29
N GLY A 47 -0.06 -0.81 0.79
CA GLY A 47 1.15 -0.03 0.54
C GLY A 47 1.91 0.31 1.83
N ARG A 48 1.21 0.64 2.91
CA ARG A 48 1.83 0.88 4.23
C ARG A 48 2.50 -0.37 4.78
N GLU A 49 1.81 -1.51 4.80
CA GLU A 49 2.38 -2.76 5.33
C GLU A 49 3.57 -3.22 4.51
N TYR A 50 3.50 -3.09 3.17
CA TYR A 50 4.64 -3.37 2.30
C TYR A 50 5.82 -2.45 2.61
N TYR A 51 5.58 -1.14 2.75
CA TYR A 51 6.63 -0.17 3.09
C TYR A 51 7.32 -0.49 4.42
N LEU A 52 6.56 -0.89 5.44
CA LEU A 52 7.10 -1.27 6.75
C LEU A 52 7.99 -2.53 6.68
N GLN A 53 7.73 -3.44 5.74
CA GLN A 53 8.57 -4.62 5.53
C GLN A 53 9.87 -4.32 4.77
N LEU A 54 9.96 -3.20 4.06
CA LEU A 54 11.21 -2.79 3.42
C LEU A 54 12.23 -2.44 4.50
N MET A 55 13.20 -3.32 4.74
CA MET A 55 14.27 -3.12 5.73
C MET A 55 15.34 -2.14 5.24
N ASN A 56 15.46 -1.96 3.91
CA ASN A 56 16.47 -1.11 3.30
C ASN A 56 15.91 0.28 3.00
N ILE A 57 16.59 1.31 3.50
CA ILE A 57 16.27 2.73 3.25
C ILE A 57 16.25 3.03 1.74
N GLU A 58 17.15 2.43 0.97
CA GLU A 58 17.20 2.64 -0.48
C GLU A 58 15.95 2.08 -1.18
N GLN A 59 15.45 0.92 -0.73
CA GLN A 59 14.21 0.34 -1.26
C GLN A 59 12.98 1.19 -0.88
N ARG A 60 12.96 1.77 0.33
CA ARG A 60 11.91 2.72 0.74
C ARG A 60 11.91 3.96 -0.14
N ARG A 61 13.09 4.54 -0.41
CA ARG A 61 13.23 5.68 -1.32
C ARG A 61 12.80 5.35 -2.75
N GLN A 62 13.18 4.18 -3.26
CA GLN A 62 12.76 3.73 -4.58
C GLN A 62 11.24 3.55 -4.66
N PHE A 63 10.63 3.02 -3.60
CA PHE A 63 9.18 2.89 -3.50
C PHE A 63 8.50 4.27 -3.51
N GLU A 64 8.91 5.21 -2.66
CA GLU A 64 8.37 6.58 -2.64
C GLU A 64 8.55 7.29 -3.99
N GLN A 65 9.74 7.18 -4.59
CA GLN A 65 10.05 7.78 -5.89
C GLN A 65 9.21 7.19 -7.03
N ALA A 66 8.84 5.91 -6.98
CA ALA A 66 7.98 5.31 -7.99
C ALA A 66 6.62 6.03 -8.10
N PHE A 67 6.06 6.47 -6.97
CA PHE A 67 4.79 7.21 -6.92
C PHE A 67 4.97 8.71 -7.16
N ILE A 68 6.08 9.31 -6.73
CA ILE A 68 6.38 10.73 -6.94
C ILE A 68 6.69 11.04 -8.40
N ASN A 69 7.40 10.14 -9.09
CA ASN A 69 7.83 10.33 -10.48
C ASN A 69 6.71 10.08 -11.49
N GLU A 70 5.54 9.66 -11.05
CA GLU A 70 4.40 9.49 -11.93
C GLU A 70 3.91 10.85 -12.43
N LEU A 71 3.80 10.99 -13.77
CA LEU A 71 3.60 12.29 -14.43
C LEU A 71 2.29 12.99 -14.02
N ASN A 72 1.33 12.22 -13.50
CA ASN A 72 0.12 12.67 -12.83
C ASN A 72 -0.13 11.74 -11.64
N PRO A 73 0.39 12.05 -10.44
CA PRO A 73 0.16 11.19 -9.29
C PRO A 73 -1.33 11.18 -9.00
N GLU A 74 -1.94 10.00 -9.04
CA GLU A 74 -3.33 9.86 -8.61
C GLU A 74 -3.43 10.36 -7.16
N LYS A 75 -4.56 10.97 -6.79
CA LYS A 75 -4.81 11.43 -5.40
C LYS A 75 -4.52 10.32 -4.39
N LEU A 76 -4.77 9.08 -4.79
CA LEU A 76 -4.50 7.85 -4.04
C LEU A 76 -3.03 7.68 -3.62
N TYR A 77 -2.09 8.07 -4.48
CA TYR A 77 -0.65 7.93 -4.22
C TYR A 77 -0.15 9.02 -3.27
N VAL A 78 -0.69 10.24 -3.39
CA VAL A 78 -0.44 11.31 -2.43
C VAL A 78 -0.97 10.92 -1.05
N ASP A 79 -2.19 10.39 -1.00
CA ASP A 79 -2.80 9.90 0.24
C ASP A 79 -1.99 8.74 0.85
N LEU A 80 -1.40 7.86 0.03
CA LEU A 80 -0.51 6.77 0.47
C LEU A 80 0.76 7.30 1.14
N LEU A 81 1.46 8.23 0.49
CA LEU A 81 2.70 8.81 1.04
C LEU A 81 2.41 9.55 2.36
N ALA A 82 1.34 10.34 2.41
CA ALA A 82 0.91 11.00 3.65
C ALA A 82 0.54 9.98 4.75
N HIS A 83 -0.09 8.85 4.39
CA HIS A 83 -0.44 7.79 5.33
C HIS A 83 0.80 7.09 5.92
N ILE A 84 1.83 6.88 5.10
CA ILE A 84 3.12 6.34 5.51
C ILE A 84 3.84 7.32 6.45
N GLU A 85 3.94 8.60 6.08
CA GLU A 85 4.58 9.64 6.91
C GLU A 85 3.91 9.75 8.30
N ASN A 86 2.58 9.79 8.34
CA ASN A 86 1.83 9.83 9.61
C ASN A 86 2.05 8.58 10.48
N THR A 87 2.22 7.41 9.86
CA THR A 87 2.53 6.16 10.58
C THR A 87 3.92 6.21 11.21
N ILE A 88 4.91 6.68 10.46
CA ILE A 88 6.28 6.81 10.95
C ILE A 88 6.32 7.79 12.12
N LEU A 89 5.72 8.98 11.95
CA LEU A 89 5.69 10.03 12.97
C LEU A 89 4.95 9.60 14.25
N SER A 90 3.84 8.87 14.14
CA SER A 90 3.10 8.34 15.30
C SER A 90 3.86 7.21 16.03
N SER A 91 4.76 6.51 15.35
CA SER A 91 5.61 5.47 15.96
C SER A 91 6.78 6.02 16.79
N PHE A 92 7.07 7.33 16.71
CA PHE A 92 8.15 7.98 17.47
C PHE A 92 7.70 8.58 18.82
N TRP A 93 6.41 8.50 19.15
CA TRP A 93 5.83 9.05 20.40
C TRP A 93 5.30 7.96 21.36
N VAL A 94 5.85 6.75 21.29
CA VAL A 94 5.56 5.64 22.23
C VAL A 94 6.82 5.24 22.98
#